data_AF-B1ZLS9-F1
#
_entry.id   AF-B1ZLS9-F1
#
_cell.length_a   1.000
_cell.length_b   1.000
_cell.length_c   1.000
_cell.angle_alpha   90.00
_cell.angle_beta   90.00
_cell.angle_gamma   90.00
#
_symmetry.space_group_name_H-M   'P 1'
#
loop_
_entity.id
_entity.type
_entity.pdbx_description
1 polymer ?
#
loop_
_entity_poly.entity_id
_entity_poly.type
_entity_poly.pdbx_seq_one_letter_code
_entity_poly.pdbx_strand_id
1 'polypeptide(L)'
;MSRPPKLDLASIVASAGPAGGARKGGARSAARANPPTGAEIVRLDVSAPAPRAATLKERAKQMSVYLEPPVYDQLRDLAYAERTKMHALMLEALDLLFKQRGARSIEQVLGENAR
;
A
#
# COMPACT_ATOMS: atom_id res chain seq x y z
N MET A 1 -41.70 10.58 -2.85
CA MET A 1 -40.25 10.58 -2.59
C MET A 1 -39.65 9.31 -3.16
N SER A 2 -39.16 9.35 -4.40
CA SER A 2 -38.66 8.18 -5.14
C SER A 2 -37.31 7.74 -4.58
N ARG A 3 -37.15 6.43 -4.31
CA ARG A 3 -35.90 5.85 -3.81
C ARG A 3 -34.80 5.94 -4.88
N PRO A 4 -33.54 6.23 -4.51
CA PRO A 4 -32.45 6.25 -5.48
C PRO A 4 -32.20 4.83 -6.05
N PRO A 5 -31.83 4.71 -7.33
CA PRO A 5 -31.55 3.42 -7.94
C PRO A 5 -30.29 2.80 -7.31
N LYS A 6 -30.35 1.51 -7.00
CA LYS A 6 -29.21 0.76 -6.48
C LYS A 6 -28.21 0.57 -7.62
N LEU A 7 -27.05 1.19 -7.50
CA LEU A 7 -25.91 0.97 -8.39
C LEU A 7 -25.37 -0.45 -8.14
N ASP A 8 -25.47 -1.30 -9.16
CA ASP A 8 -24.96 -2.67 -9.13
C ASP A 8 -23.58 -2.72 -9.79
N LEU A 9 -22.62 -3.38 -9.13
CA LEU A 9 -21.24 -3.50 -9.60
C LEU A 9 -21.15 -4.18 -10.98
N ALA A 10 -22.07 -5.09 -11.30
CA ALA A 10 -22.11 -5.74 -12.61
C ALA A 10 -22.40 -4.74 -13.74
N SER A 11 -23.23 -3.71 -13.49
CA SER A 11 -23.54 -2.68 -14.50
C SER A 11 -22.33 -1.81 -14.82
N ILE A 12 -21.50 -1.50 -13.82
CA ILE A 12 -20.30 -0.68 -13.99
C ILE A 12 -19.25 -1.44 -14.82
N VAL A 13 -19.04 -2.72 -14.51
CA VAL A 13 -18.10 -3.58 -15.25
C VAL A 13 -18.58 -3.80 -16.70
N ALA A 14 -19.88 -3.96 -16.93
CA ALA A 14 -20.45 -4.10 -18.27
C ALA A 14 -20.24 -2.84 -19.14
N SER A 15 -20.29 -1.64 -18.55
CA SER A 15 -20.00 -0.39 -19.26
C SER A 15 -18.50 -0.12 -19.49
N ALA A 16 -17.61 -0.85 -18.80
CA ALA A 16 -16.15 -0.66 -18.90
C ALA A 16 -15.49 -1.56 -19.97
N GLY A 17 -16.25 -2.44 -20.63
CA GLY A 17 -15.76 -3.23 -21.76
C GLY A 17 -15.66 -2.41 -23.04
N PRO A 18 -14.69 -2.69 -23.93
CA PRO A 18 -14.62 -2.02 -25.23
C PRO A 18 -15.90 -2.27 -26.01
N ALA A 19 -16.47 -1.22 -26.61
CA ALA A 19 -17.69 -1.27 -27.40
C ALA A 19 -17.50 -2.15 -28.66
N GLY A 20 -17.64 -3.47 -28.49
CA GLY A 20 -17.70 -4.46 -29.56
C GLY A 20 -18.97 -5.29 -29.36
N GLY A 21 -20.04 -4.84 -30.01
CA GLY A 21 -21.42 -5.23 -29.73
C GLY A 21 -21.78 -6.71 -29.89
N ALA A 22 -22.93 -7.03 -29.29
CA ALA A 22 -23.60 -8.31 -29.28
C ALA A 22 -23.91 -8.86 -30.68
N ARG A 23 -23.77 -10.18 -30.82
CA ARG A 23 -24.15 -10.97 -32.00
C ARG A 23 -25.68 -11.13 -32.08
N LYS A 24 -26.29 -10.75 -33.21
CA LYS A 24 -27.31 -11.60 -33.88
C LYS A 24 -27.59 -11.14 -35.33
N GLY A 25 -27.30 -12.03 -36.28
CA GLY A 25 -28.04 -12.16 -37.54
C GLY A 25 -27.43 -11.56 -38.81
N GLY A 26 -27.21 -12.43 -39.82
CA GLY A 26 -27.37 -12.06 -41.23
C GLY A 26 -26.10 -11.65 -41.98
N ALA A 27 -25.74 -12.46 -42.98
CA ALA A 27 -24.63 -12.25 -43.90
C ALA A 27 -24.73 -10.94 -44.72
N ARG A 28 -23.58 -10.29 -44.96
CA ARG A 28 -23.10 -9.86 -46.29
C ARG A 28 -21.67 -9.32 -46.22
N SER A 29 -20.98 -9.51 -47.34
CA SER A 29 -19.54 -9.51 -47.52
C SER A 29 -18.91 -8.11 -47.62
N ALA A 30 -17.60 -8.09 -47.32
CA ALA A 30 -16.55 -7.21 -47.83
C ALA A 30 -16.68 -5.68 -47.62
N ALA A 31 -15.95 -5.17 -46.62
CA ALA A 31 -15.26 -3.88 -46.74
C ALA A 31 -13.94 -3.92 -45.97
N ARG A 32 -12.89 -3.58 -46.70
CA ARG A 32 -11.47 -3.54 -46.38
C ARG A 32 -11.22 -2.61 -45.18
N ALA A 33 -10.67 -3.13 -44.09
CA ALA A 33 -10.16 -2.33 -42.97
C ALA A 33 -8.73 -2.77 -42.65
N ASN A 34 -7.83 -1.78 -42.63
CA ASN A 34 -6.38 -1.91 -42.45
C ASN A 34 -5.99 -2.78 -41.24
N PRO A 35 -4.86 -3.51 -41.29
CA PRO A 35 -4.27 -4.07 -40.09
C PRO A 35 -3.85 -2.92 -39.16
N PRO A 36 -4.22 -2.93 -37.86
CA PRO A 36 -3.68 -1.95 -36.93
C PRO A 36 -2.16 -2.14 -36.87
N THR A 37 -1.44 -1.10 -37.28
CA THR A 37 0.01 -0.98 -37.18
C THR A 37 0.45 -1.39 -35.78
N GLY A 38 1.36 -2.36 -35.73
CA GLY A 38 1.73 -3.08 -34.52
C GLY A 38 2.21 -2.15 -33.41
N ALA A 39 1.60 -2.26 -32.23
CA ALA A 39 2.24 -1.83 -31.01
C ALA A 39 3.36 -2.84 -30.71
N GLU A 40 4.60 -2.42 -30.87
CA GLU A 40 5.78 -3.20 -30.49
C GLU A 40 5.76 -3.40 -28.97
N ILE A 41 5.56 -4.65 -28.54
CA ILE A 41 5.57 -5.01 -27.13
C ILE A 41 7.03 -5.11 -26.70
N VAL A 42 7.55 -4.02 -26.13
CA VAL A 42 8.87 -4.02 -25.48
C VAL A 42 8.80 -4.95 -24.27
N ARG A 43 9.41 -6.13 -24.39
CA ARG A 43 9.58 -7.07 -23.28
C ARG A 43 10.73 -6.56 -22.42
N LEU A 44 10.39 -6.09 -21.22
CA LEU A 44 11.37 -5.71 -20.23
C LEU A 44 11.99 -6.99 -19.65
N ASP A 45 13.24 -7.26 -20.00
CA ASP A 45 14.01 -8.36 -19.44
C ASP A 45 14.31 -8.04 -17.97
N VAL A 46 13.51 -8.63 -17.07
CA VAL A 46 13.71 -8.47 -15.63
C VAL A 46 14.91 -9.33 -15.24
N SER A 47 16.06 -8.66 -15.04
CA SER A 47 17.23 -9.28 -14.43
C SER A 47 16.83 -9.98 -13.13
N ALA A 48 17.43 -11.15 -12.89
CA ALA A 48 17.12 -12.03 -11.77
C ALA A 48 16.98 -11.25 -10.45
N PRO A 49 15.95 -11.55 -9.64
CA PRO A 49 15.68 -10.77 -8.42
C PRO A 49 16.84 -10.92 -7.45
N ALA A 50 17.47 -9.79 -7.11
CA ALA A 50 18.35 -9.70 -5.96
C ALA A 50 17.61 -10.22 -4.71
N PRO A 51 18.30 -10.81 -3.72
CA PRO A 51 17.67 -11.26 -2.48
C PRO A 51 16.88 -10.09 -1.88
N ARG A 52 15.56 -10.27 -1.77
CA ARG A 52 14.66 -9.22 -1.31
C ARG A 52 14.99 -8.94 0.15
N ALA A 53 15.41 -7.72 0.45
CA ALA A 53 15.48 -7.25 1.83
C ALA A 53 14.10 -7.43 2.46
N ALA A 54 14.07 -8.11 3.61
CA ALA A 54 12.83 -8.39 4.31
C ALA A 54 12.06 -7.09 4.53
N THR A 55 10.76 -7.11 4.24
CA THR A 55 9.94 -5.89 4.37
C THR A 55 9.91 -5.44 5.83
N LEU A 56 9.65 -4.15 6.09
CA LEU A 56 9.59 -3.65 7.48
C LEU A 56 8.59 -4.45 8.34
N LYS A 57 7.51 -4.93 7.70
CA LYS A 57 6.49 -5.78 8.32
C LYS A 57 7.00 -7.18 8.67
N GLU A 58 7.96 -7.72 7.93
CA GLU A 58 8.58 -9.02 8.21
C GLU A 58 9.60 -8.94 9.34
N ARG A 59 10.35 -7.84 9.45
CA ARG A 59 11.35 -7.64 10.52
C ARG A 59 10.77 -7.13 11.84
N ALA A 60 9.63 -6.44 11.80
CA ALA A 60 9.06 -5.80 12.97
C ALA A 60 8.05 -6.71 13.68
N LYS A 61 8.22 -6.86 15.00
CA LYS A 61 7.18 -7.43 15.84
C LYS A 61 6.15 -6.35 16.16
N GLN A 62 4.91 -6.52 15.68
CA GLN A 62 3.82 -5.65 16.07
C GLN A 62 3.44 -5.92 17.53
N MET A 63 3.46 -4.89 18.37
CA MET A 63 3.02 -4.93 19.76
C MET A 63 1.92 -3.91 20.01
N SER A 64 0.88 -4.30 20.72
CA SER A 64 -0.17 -3.39 21.21
C SER A 64 0.22 -2.85 22.59
N VAL A 65 0.03 -1.55 22.81
CA VAL A 65 0.25 -0.88 24.09
C VAL A 65 -1.08 -0.29 24.55
N TYR A 66 -1.43 -0.51 25.82
CA TYR A 66 -2.58 0.10 26.46
C TYR A 66 -2.12 1.36 27.20
N LEU A 67 -2.77 2.48 26.92
CA LEU A 67 -2.51 3.76 27.56
C LEU A 67 -3.79 4.22 28.25
N GLU A 68 -3.64 4.79 29.44
CA GLU A 68 -4.74 5.52 30.07
C GLU A 68 -5.16 6.67 29.14
N PRO A 69 -6.47 6.99 29.02
CA PRO A 69 -6.96 8.05 28.14
C PRO A 69 -6.17 9.36 28.21
N PRO A 70 -5.86 9.94 29.39
CA PRO A 70 -5.09 11.19 29.44
C PRO A 70 -3.67 11.07 28.90
N VAL A 71 -3.04 9.90 29.02
CA VAL A 71 -1.68 9.65 28.51
C VAL A 71 -1.72 9.55 26.99
N TYR A 72 -2.74 8.87 26.44
CA TYR A 72 -2.95 8.78 25.01
C TYR A 72 -3.16 10.17 24.39
N ASP A 73 -4.03 10.99 24.99
CA ASP A 73 -4.34 12.32 24.49
C ASP A 73 -3.10 13.23 24.49
N GLN A 74 -2.32 13.21 25.57
CA GLN A 74 -1.08 13.97 25.65
C GLN A 74 -0.07 13.55 24.57
N LEU A 75 0.12 12.24 24.34
CA LEU A 75 1.01 11.73 23.30
C LEU A 75 0.54 12.14 21.90
N ARG A 76 -0.79 12.13 21.69
CA ARG A 76 -1.40 12.53 20.43
C ARG A 76 -1.19 14.02 20.15
N ASP A 77 -1.35 14.87 21.15
CA ASP A 77 -1.16 16.32 21.02
C ASP A 77 0.29 16.68 20.70
N LEU A 78 1.25 16.02 21.36
CA LEU A 78 2.68 16.17 21.06
C LEU A 78 2.98 15.77 19.61
N ALA A 79 2.49 14.59 19.18
CA ALA A 79 2.68 14.11 17.82
C ALA A 79 2.10 15.09 16.78
N TYR A 80 0.93 15.69 17.07
CA TYR A 80 0.32 16.68 16.20
C TYR A 80 1.14 17.98 16.12
N ALA A 81 1.58 18.51 17.26
CA ALA A 81 2.38 19.73 17.32
C ALA A 81 3.69 19.59 16.54
N GLU A 82 4.36 18.45 16.65
CA GLU A 82 5.64 18.16 15.99
C GLU A 82 5.48 17.60 14.56
N ARG A 83 4.23 17.43 14.08
CA ARG A 83 3.90 16.82 12.78
C ARG A 83 4.58 15.45 12.58
N THR A 84 4.68 14.68 13.65
CA THR A 84 5.31 13.35 13.67
C THR A 84 4.28 12.26 14.00
N LYS A 85 4.64 11.00 13.78
CA LYS A 85 3.80 9.87 14.17
C LYS A 85 4.05 9.55 15.65
N MET A 86 3.02 9.25 16.42
CA MET A 86 3.15 8.80 17.82
C MET A 86 4.15 7.63 17.98
N HIS A 87 4.24 6.74 16.98
CA HIS A 87 5.22 5.66 16.97
C HIS A 87 6.67 6.14 17.07
N ALA A 88 7.02 7.26 16.41
CA ALA A 88 8.37 7.81 16.48
C ALA A 88 8.70 8.30 17.90
N LEU A 89 7.77 9.01 18.55
CA LEU A 89 7.90 9.45 19.94
C LEU A 89 8.03 8.27 20.91
N MET A 90 7.29 7.19 20.67
CA MET A 90 7.43 5.97 21.48
C MET A 90 8.82 5.34 21.32
N LEU A 91 9.38 5.30 20.11
CA LEU A 91 10.74 4.79 19.89
C LEU A 91 11.79 5.69 20.56
N GLU A 92 11.62 7.01 20.51
CA GLU A 92 12.49 7.96 21.20
C GLU A 92 12.46 7.76 22.72
N ALA A 93 11.28 7.64 23.31
CA ALA A 93 11.12 7.39 24.74
C ALA A 93 11.79 6.07 25.17
N LEU A 94 11.69 5.01 24.35
CA LEU A 94 12.38 3.74 24.59
C LEU A 94 13.91 3.89 24.49
N ASP A 95 14.41 4.64 23.52
CA ASP A 95 15.85 4.88 23.39
C ASP A 95 16.41 5.68 24.58
N LEU A 96 15.68 6.70 25.03
CA LEU A 96 16.00 7.44 26.25
C LEU A 96 15.99 6.54 27.49
N LEU A 97 15.00 5.65 27.61
CA LEU A 97 14.93 4.66 28.68
C LEU A 97 16.14 3.73 28.66
N PHE A 98 16.57 3.23 27.49
CA PHE A 98 17.75 2.37 27.38
C PHE A 98 19.01 3.09 27.82
N LYS A 99 19.22 4.33 27.35
CA LYS A 99 20.36 5.17 27.77
C LYS A 99 20.41 5.36 29.28
N GLN A 100 19.27 5.69 29.90
CA GLN A 100 19.17 5.87 31.36
C GLN A 100 19.49 4.60 32.15
N ARG A 101 19.24 3.42 31.56
CA ARG A 101 19.49 2.11 32.20
C ARG A 101 20.87 1.54 31.88
N GLY A 102 21.72 2.26 31.12
CA GLY A 102 23.00 1.74 30.64
C GLY A 102 22.86 0.60 29.61
N ALA A 103 21.68 0.45 29.01
CA ALA A 103 21.44 -0.48 27.93
C ALA A 103 21.87 0.13 26.58
N ARG A 104 22.02 -0.74 25.57
CA ARG A 104 22.34 -0.32 24.21
C ARG A 104 21.16 0.43 23.59
N SER A 105 21.47 1.48 22.83
CA SER A 105 20.49 2.24 22.04
C SER A 105 19.85 1.38 20.94
N ILE A 106 18.70 1.82 20.43
CA ILE A 106 17.98 1.13 19.35
C ILE A 106 18.86 0.99 18.11
N GLU A 107 19.63 2.03 17.75
CA GLU A 107 20.54 2.02 16.60
C GLU A 107 21.64 0.95 16.75
N GLN A 108 22.23 0.83 17.94
CA GLN A 108 23.26 -0.17 18.23
C GLN A 108 22.70 -1.60 18.11
N VAL A 109 21.51 -1.85 18.66
CA VAL A 109 20.88 -3.18 18.60
C VAL A 109 20.47 -3.57 17.17
N LEU A 110 20.03 -2.60 16.35
CA LEU A 110 19.67 -2.86 14.96
C LEU A 110 20.89 -2.99 14.04
N GLY A 111 21.97 -2.25 14.31
CA GLY A 111 23.20 -2.28 13.51
C GLY A 111 23.99 -3.59 13.64
N GLU A 112 23.91 -4.27 14.79
CA GLU A 112 24.57 -5.57 15.01
C GLU A 112 23.87 -6.74 14.32
N ASN A 113 22.53 -6.75 14.30
CA ASN A 113 21.74 -7.82 13.69
C ASN A 113 21.70 -7.78 12.15
N ALA A 114 22.37 -6.81 11.53
CA ALA A 114 22.44 -6.66 10.08
C ALA A 114 23.63 -7.43 9.44
N ARG A 115 24.36 -8.22 10.22
CA ARG A 115 25.41 -9.16 9.77
C ARG A 115 24.94 -10.60 9.90
#